data_AF-A0A2N1RMD8-F1
#
_entry.id   AF-A0A2N1RMD8-F1
#
_cell.length_a   1.000
_cell.length_b   1.000
_cell.length_c   1.000
_cell.angle_alpha   90.00
_cell.angle_beta   90.00
_cell.angle_gamma   90.00
#
_symmetry.space_group_name_H-M   'P 1'
#
loop_
_entity.id
_entity.type
_entity.pdbx_description
1 polymer ?
#
loop_
_entity_poly.entity_id
_entity_poly.type
_entity_poly.pdbx_seq_one_letter_code
_entity_poly.pdbx_strand_id
1 'polypeptide(L)'
;MGLTLFLESSAGQSALYFSQTLLFGMMVYILAAEFIRTRDKSLVYKLMAAGSITAISGSTALIYILDAFYNLTITQKYFPLIFNGLFAFVVLSLARAFTYEFVSNREKFQKFINTGMFL
;
A
#
# COMPACT_ATOMS: atom_id res chain seq x y z
N MET A 1 23.43 15.71 -9.61
CA MET A 1 24.19 15.14 -8.47
C MET A 1 23.62 15.56 -7.11
N GLY A 2 23.27 16.84 -6.88
CA GLY A 2 22.65 17.27 -5.62
C GLY A 2 21.24 16.71 -5.35
N LEU A 3 20.41 16.55 -6.38
CA LEU A 3 19.05 16.04 -6.22
C LEU A 3 19.01 14.55 -5.86
N THR A 4 19.89 13.73 -6.47
CA THR A 4 20.02 12.29 -6.14
C THR A 4 20.56 12.08 -4.72
N LEU A 5 21.55 12.88 -4.30
CA LEU A 5 22.05 12.87 -2.92
C LEU A 5 20.98 13.28 -1.91
N PHE A 6 20.14 14.27 -2.26
CA PHE A 6 19.00 14.63 -1.42
C PHE A 6 17.97 13.51 -1.34
N LEU A 7 17.62 12.86 -2.45
CA LEU A 7 16.68 11.73 -2.47
C LEU A 7 17.20 10.50 -1.72
N GLU A 8 18.52 10.34 -1.57
CA GLU A 8 19.13 9.28 -0.76
C GLU A 8 19.18 9.64 0.75
N SER A 9 19.01 10.91 1.12
CA SER A 9 18.97 11.34 2.52
C SER A 9 17.63 11.00 3.20
N SER A 10 17.63 10.78 4.52
CA SER A 10 16.39 10.55 5.30
C SER A 10 15.36 11.69 5.13
N ALA A 11 15.82 12.92 4.97
CA ALA A 11 14.96 14.07 4.70
C ALA A 11 14.30 14.01 3.30
N GLY A 12 15.04 13.61 2.27
CA GLY A 12 14.47 13.42 0.94
C GLY A 12 13.53 12.21 0.86
N GLN A 13 13.90 11.11 1.52
CA GLN A 13 13.06 9.92 1.61
C GLN A 13 11.75 10.20 2.35
N SER A 14 11.78 10.91 3.49
CA SER A 14 10.55 11.31 4.19
C SER A 14 9.64 12.15 3.31
N ALA A 15 10.18 13.14 2.59
CA ALA A 15 9.39 13.98 1.68
C ALA A 15 8.77 13.18 0.52
N LEU A 16 9.51 12.23 -0.06
CA LEU A 16 9.00 11.33 -1.09
C LEU A 16 7.85 10.45 -0.58
N TYR A 17 8.08 9.73 0.52
CA TYR A 17 7.06 8.84 1.08
C TYR A 17 5.84 9.60 1.60
N PHE A 18 6.02 10.82 2.11
CA PHE A 18 4.91 11.69 2.49
C PHE A 18 4.08 12.10 1.27
N SER A 19 4.74 12.52 0.18
CA SER A 19 4.06 12.87 -1.08
C SER A 19 3.31 11.67 -1.67
N GLN A 20 3.93 10.49 -1.65
CA GLN A 20 3.30 9.24 -2.05
C GLN A 20 2.07 8.92 -1.20
N THR A 21 2.16 9.11 0.12
CA THR A 21 1.04 8.89 1.05
C THR A 21 -0.14 9.79 0.71
N LEU A 22 0.11 11.07 0.38
CA LEU A 22 -0.95 11.98 -0.02
C LEU A 22 -1.61 11.54 -1.34
N LEU A 23 -0.80 11.20 -2.36
CA LEU A 23 -1.31 10.76 -3.66
C LEU A 23 -2.11 9.46 -3.55
N PHE A 24 -1.61 8.48 -2.80
CA PHE A 24 -2.33 7.24 -2.56
C PHE A 24 -3.56 7.44 -1.68
N GLY A 25 -3.53 8.36 -0.71
CA GLY A 25 -4.70 8.77 0.05
C GLY A 25 -5.81 9.36 -0.82
N MET A 26 -5.46 10.20 -1.80
CA MET A 26 -6.41 10.70 -2.80
C MET A 26 -6.99 9.55 -3.63
N MET A 27 -6.16 8.59 -4.06
CA MET A 27 -6.62 7.40 -4.79
C MET A 27 -7.59 6.55 -3.95
N VAL A 28 -7.30 6.33 -2.66
CA VAL A 28 -8.21 5.64 -1.73
C VAL A 28 -9.55 6.38 -1.64
N TYR A 29 -9.52 7.71 -1.49
CA TYR A 29 -10.74 8.51 -1.44
C TYR A 29 -11.57 8.40 -2.72
N ILE A 30 -10.95 8.51 -3.89
CA ILE A 30 -11.63 8.40 -5.19
C ILE A 30 -12.27 7.02 -5.33
N LEU A 31 -11.52 5.96 -5.05
CA LEU A 31 -12.04 4.58 -5.11
C LEU A 31 -13.17 4.34 -4.09
N ALA A 32 -13.10 4.98 -2.93
CA ALA A 32 -14.13 4.85 -1.88
C ALA A 32 -15.41 5.58 -2.30
N ALA A 33 -15.28 6.80 -2.83
CA ALA A 33 -16.40 7.55 -3.39
C ALA A 33 -17.06 6.78 -4.54
N GLU A 34 -16.26 6.17 -5.42
CA GLU A 34 -16.76 5.36 -6.52
C GLU A 34 -17.44 4.07 -6.03
N PHE A 35 -16.89 3.42 -5.01
CA PHE A 35 -17.52 2.25 -4.38
C PHE A 35 -18.86 2.59 -3.73
N ILE A 36 -18.95 3.72 -3.03
CA ILE A 36 -20.20 4.19 -2.41
C ILE A 36 -21.26 4.45 -3.49
N ARG A 37 -20.85 5.03 -4.63
CA ARG A 37 -21.74 5.34 -5.76
C ARG A 37 -22.22 4.10 -6.52
N THR A 38 -21.31 3.18 -6.84
CA THR A 38 -21.60 2.05 -7.75
C THR A 38 -21.94 0.75 -7.02
N ARG A 39 -21.53 0.61 -5.75
CA ARG A 39 -21.59 -0.63 -4.96
C ARG A 39 -20.91 -1.82 -5.65
N ASP A 40 -20.00 -1.57 -6.59
CA ASP A 40 -19.27 -2.62 -7.28
C ASP A 40 -18.26 -3.30 -6.34
N LYS A 41 -18.44 -4.60 -6.12
CA LYS A 41 -17.58 -5.42 -5.26
C LYS A 41 -16.17 -5.59 -5.83
N SER A 42 -15.95 -5.32 -7.12
CA SER A 42 -14.61 -5.32 -7.73
C SER A 42 -13.70 -4.24 -7.11
N LEU A 43 -14.28 -3.11 -6.70
CA LEU A 43 -13.56 -1.96 -6.13
C LEU A 43 -13.05 -2.22 -4.72
N VAL A 44 -13.64 -3.16 -3.98
CA VAL A 44 -13.21 -3.49 -2.60
C VAL A 44 -11.75 -3.93 -2.58
N TYR A 45 -11.32 -4.74 -3.55
CA TYR A 45 -9.94 -5.22 -3.62
C TYR A 45 -8.97 -4.13 -4.07
N LYS A 46 -9.40 -3.26 -4.98
CA LYS A 46 -8.63 -2.07 -5.36
C LYS A 46 -8.46 -1.11 -4.18
N LEU A 47 -9.51 -0.95 -3.37
CA LEU A 47 -9.49 -0.17 -2.12
C LEU A 47 -8.55 -0.76 -1.08
N MET A 48 -8.59 -2.09 -0.88
CA MET A 48 -7.67 -2.77 0.03
C MET A 48 -6.21 -2.59 -0.40
N ALA A 49 -5.91 -2.77 -1.69
CA ALA A 49 -4.57 -2.53 -2.23
C ALA A 49 -4.12 -1.07 -2.03
N ALA A 50 -4.98 -0.12 -2.39
CA ALA A 50 -4.70 1.31 -2.26
C ALA A 50 -4.49 1.72 -0.80
N GLY A 51 -5.33 1.21 0.12
CA GLY A 51 -5.23 1.46 1.55
C GLY A 51 -3.94 0.90 2.14
N SER A 52 -3.58 -0.34 1.80
CA SER A 52 -2.33 -0.96 2.24
C SER A 52 -1.08 -0.23 1.72
N ILE A 53 -1.06 0.19 0.45
CA ILE A 53 0.04 1.02 -0.09
C ILE A 53 0.13 2.37 0.62
N THR A 54 -1.01 3.00 0.91
CA THR A 54 -1.05 4.29 1.61
C THR A 54 -0.52 4.14 3.03
N ALA A 55 -0.91 3.08 3.73
CA ALA A 55 -0.42 2.79 5.08
C ALA A 55 1.09 2.52 5.09
N ILE A 56 1.58 1.72 4.14
CA ILE A 56 3.02 1.51 3.93
C ILE A 56 3.73 2.85 3.77
N SER A 57 3.30 3.65 2.80
CA SER A 57 3.96 4.92 2.49
C SER A 57 3.94 5.88 3.69
N GLY A 58 2.82 5.96 4.41
CA GLY A 58 2.66 6.85 5.56
C GLY A 58 3.51 6.44 6.75
N SER A 59 3.53 5.15 7.06
CA SER A 59 4.36 4.61 8.14
C SER A 59 5.86 4.71 7.81
N THR A 60 6.27 4.53 6.55
CA THR A 60 7.65 4.76 6.13
C THR A 60 8.03 6.24 6.20
N ALA A 61 7.14 7.15 5.78
CA ALA A 61 7.36 8.59 5.89
C ALA A 61 7.58 9.01 7.36
N LEU A 62 6.73 8.52 8.27
CA LEU A 62 6.83 8.79 9.71
C LEU A 62 8.17 8.32 10.29
N ILE A 63 8.69 7.17 9.87
CA ILE A 63 10.01 6.72 10.32
C ILE A 63 11.12 7.60 9.84
N TYR A 64 11.11 8.00 8.57
CA TYR A 64 12.15 8.90 8.07
C TYR A 64 12.04 10.29 8.72
N ILE A 65 10.84 10.74 9.11
CA ILE A 65 10.66 11.95 9.93
C ILE A 65 11.27 11.75 11.33
N LEU A 66 10.98 10.63 11.99
CA LEU A 66 11.52 10.34 13.32
C LEU A 66 13.05 10.18 13.31
N ASP A 67 13.59 9.58 12.27
CA ASP A 67 15.03 9.47 12.04
C ASP A 67 15.66 10.86 11.82
N ALA A 68 15.09 11.67 10.91
CA ALA A 68 15.62 12.99 10.56
C ALA A 68 15.54 14.02 11.70
N PHE A 69 14.48 13.99 12.52
CA PHE A 69 14.26 15.01 13.57
C PHE A 69 14.66 14.54 14.98
N TYR A 70 14.58 13.25 15.27
CA TYR A 70 14.80 12.71 16.62
C TYR A 70 15.99 11.74 16.72
N ASN A 71 16.71 11.46 15.63
CA ASN A 71 17.78 10.44 15.57
C ASN A 71 17.35 9.08 16.16
N LEU A 72 16.05 8.78 16.11
CA LEU A 72 15.49 7.52 16.57
C LEU A 72 15.55 6.51 15.44
N THR A 73 16.61 5.70 15.41
CA THR A 73 16.72 4.56 14.50
C THR A 73 15.76 3.47 14.97
N ILE A 74 14.55 3.45 14.41
CA ILE A 74 13.56 2.40 14.69
C ILE A 74 14.10 1.07 14.16
N THR A 75 14.45 0.18 15.09
CA THR A 75 15.08 -1.12 14.81
C THR A 75 14.23 -1.95 13.84
N GLN A 76 14.83 -2.32 12.70
CA GLN A 76 14.29 -3.06 11.56
C GLN A 76 13.79 -4.49 11.85
N LYS A 77 13.51 -4.86 13.10
CA LYS A 77 13.16 -6.25 13.44
C LYS A 77 11.68 -6.58 13.17
N TYR A 78 10.78 -5.63 13.41
CA TYR A 78 9.33 -5.81 13.23
C TYR A 78 8.79 -5.05 12.01
N PHE A 79 9.50 -4.00 11.60
CA PHE A 79 9.09 -3.12 10.52
C PHE A 79 9.01 -3.83 9.15
N PRO A 80 10.01 -4.62 8.73
CA PRO A 80 9.94 -5.36 7.47
C PRO A 80 8.84 -6.41 7.46
N LEU A 81 8.50 -7.00 8.62
CA LEU A 81 7.51 -8.07 8.69
C LEU A 81 6.10 -7.57 8.42
N ILE A 82 5.70 -6.47 9.08
CA ILE A 82 4.37 -5.85 8.90
C ILE A 82 4.24 -5.32 7.47
N PHE A 83 5.30 -4.72 6.94
CA PHE A 83 5.32 -4.15 5.60
C PHE A 83 5.31 -5.21 4.51
N ASN A 84 6.02 -6.33 4.69
CA ASN A 84 5.95 -7.46 3.79
C ASN A 84 4.56 -8.11 3.80
N GLY A 85 3.91 -8.18 4.96
CA GLY A 85 2.50 -8.59 5.06
C GLY A 85 1.58 -7.66 4.27
N LEU A 86 1.64 -6.35 4.54
CA LEU A 86 0.86 -5.36 3.79
C LEU A 86 1.16 -5.38 2.29
N PHE A 87 2.42 -5.59 1.90
CA PHE A 87 2.82 -5.72 0.51
C PHE A 87 2.22 -6.99 -0.14
N ALA A 88 2.20 -8.12 0.57
CA ALA A 88 1.54 -9.33 0.08
C ALA A 88 0.04 -9.10 -0.13
N PHE A 89 -0.64 -8.37 0.78
CA PHE A 89 -2.03 -7.96 0.60
C PHE A 89 -2.24 -7.12 -0.66
N VAL A 90 -1.34 -6.18 -0.94
CA VAL A 90 -1.36 -5.34 -2.14
C VAL A 90 -1.24 -6.21 -3.39
N VAL A 91 -0.25 -7.10 -3.44
CA VAL A 91 0.00 -7.97 -4.59
C VAL A 91 -1.17 -8.90 -4.84
N LEU A 92 -1.71 -9.55 -3.80
CA LEU A 92 -2.89 -10.42 -3.91
C LEU A 92 -4.13 -9.66 -4.37
N SER A 93 -4.35 -8.45 -3.84
CA SER A 93 -5.50 -7.62 -4.18
C SER A 93 -5.42 -7.09 -5.62
N LEU A 94 -4.24 -6.68 -6.08
CA LEU A 94 -4.00 -6.28 -7.47
C LEU A 94 -4.10 -7.47 -8.43
N ALA A 95 -3.51 -8.61 -8.07
CA ALA A 95 -3.59 -9.84 -8.85
C ALA A 95 -5.05 -10.22 -9.10
N ARG A 96 -5.91 -10.14 -8.08
CA ARG A 96 -7.35 -10.33 -8.25
C ARG A 96 -7.96 -9.25 -9.14
N ALA A 97 -7.69 -7.97 -8.85
CA ALA A 97 -8.33 -6.86 -9.55
C ALA A 97 -8.09 -6.89 -11.07
N PHE A 98 -6.92 -7.39 -11.51
CA PHE A 98 -6.59 -7.51 -12.93
C PHE A 98 -6.98 -8.84 -13.56
N THR A 99 -6.89 -9.96 -12.85
CA THR A 99 -7.10 -11.29 -13.47
C THR A 99 -8.52 -11.82 -13.34
N TYR A 100 -9.35 -11.29 -12.42
CA TYR A 100 -10.68 -11.85 -12.14
C TYR A 100 -11.60 -11.97 -13.37
N GLU A 101 -11.54 -11.01 -14.30
CA GLU A 101 -12.37 -11.04 -15.50
C GLU A 101 -11.93 -12.11 -16.51
N PHE A 102 -10.64 -12.47 -16.50
CA PHE A 102 -10.00 -13.39 -17.45
C PHE A 102 -9.87 -14.83 -16.94
N VAL A 103 -10.22 -15.09 -15.67
CA VAL A 103 -10.08 -16.41 -15.05
C VAL A 103 -11.26 -17.33 -15.43
N SER A 104 -10.91 -18.51 -15.98
CA SER A 104 -11.83 -19.56 -16.40
C SER A 104 -12.74 -20.10 -15.27
N ASN A 105 -12.24 -20.18 -14.03
CA ASN A 105 -13.01 -20.69 -12.88
C ASN A 105 -13.03 -19.67 -11.73
N ARG A 106 -14.00 -18.76 -11.79
CA ARG A 106 -14.11 -17.59 -10.89
C ARG A 106 -14.34 -17.97 -9.42
N GLU A 107 -15.10 -19.02 -9.14
CA GLU A 107 -15.40 -19.44 -7.76
C GLU A 107 -14.17 -20.02 -7.05
N LYS A 108 -13.43 -20.92 -7.71
CA LYS A 108 -12.20 -21.49 -7.13
C LYS A 108 -11.14 -20.41 -6.91
N PHE A 109 -11.01 -19.51 -7.86
CA PHE A 109 -10.08 -18.38 -7.76
C PHE A 109 -10.44 -17.42 -6.63
N GLN A 110 -11.72 -17.09 -6.48
CA GLN A 110 -12.20 -16.24 -5.39
C GLN A 110 -12.01 -16.88 -4.01
N LYS A 111 -12.27 -18.20 -3.89
CA LYS A 111 -11.97 -18.93 -2.65
C LYS A 111 -10.47 -18.90 -2.34
N PHE A 112 -9.62 -19.17 -3.32
CA PHE A 112 -8.16 -19.19 -3.13
C PHE A 112 -7.62 -17.82 -2.66
N ILE A 113 -8.06 -16.73 -3.28
CA ILE A 113 -7.64 -15.38 -2.86
C ILE A 113 -8.20 -15.01 -1.49
N ASN A 114 -9.46 -15.34 -1.20
CA ASN A 114 -10.02 -15.09 0.13
C ASN A 114 -9.29 -15.87 1.23
N THR A 115 -8.85 -17.11 0.97
CA THR A 115 -8.01 -17.87 1.89
C THR A 115 -6.64 -17.24 2.06
N GLY A 116 -6.00 -16.79 0.96
CA GLY A 116 -4.70 -16.12 1.01
C GLY A 116 -4.72 -14.76 1.72
N MET A 117 -5.87 -14.08 1.79
CA MET A 117 -6.04 -12.84 2.56
C MET A 117 -6.40 -13.07 4.04
N PHE A 118 -6.75 -14.29 4.44
CA PHE A 118 -7.11 -14.61 5.83
C PHE A 118 -5.94 -15.22 6.63
N LEU A 119 -4.93 -15.72 5.91
CA LEU A 119 -3.64 -16.20 6.44
C LEU A 119 -2.69 -15.03 6.67
#